data_AF-A0A961P813-F1
#
_entry.id   AF-A0A961P813-F1
#
_cell.length_a   1.000
_cell.length_b   1.000
_cell.length_c   1.000
_cell.angle_alpha   90.00
_cell.angle_beta   90.00
_cell.angle_gamma   90.00
#
_symmetry.space_group_name_H-M   'P 1'
#
loop_
_entity.id
_entity.type
_entity.pdbx_description
1 polymer ?
#
loop_
_entity_poly.entity_id
_entity_poly.type
_entity_poly.pdbx_seq_one_letter_code
_entity_poly.pdbx_strand_id
1 'polypeptide(L)'
;MPPAHPFDDDKLKEECGIFGIVGVSDAANFVALGLHALQHRGQEAGGIVVHDAEQGFNSARRFGYVRDNFTSQKVMETLPGPIAIGHVRYSTAGSKGSTAIRDVQPFFGELSMGGVALAHNGNITNANALRRELIER
;
A
#
# COMPACT_ATOMS: atom_id res chain seq x y z
N MET A 1 5.07 -23.55 28.98
CA MET A 1 6.03 -22.92 28.05
C MET A 1 6.25 -21.49 28.50
N PRO A 2 7.50 -21.04 28.70
CA PRO A 2 7.76 -19.61 28.90
C PRO A 2 7.35 -18.82 27.65
N PRO A 3 6.96 -17.54 27.78
CA PRO A 3 6.64 -16.70 26.64
C PRO A 3 7.90 -16.48 25.79
N ALA A 4 7.77 -16.59 24.46
CA ALA A 4 8.88 -16.35 23.54
C ALA A 4 9.39 -14.91 23.70
N HIS A 5 10.70 -14.74 23.81
CA HIS A 5 11.34 -13.44 23.88
C HIS A 5 11.19 -12.75 22.50
N PRO A 6 10.95 -11.43 22.41
CA PRO A 6 10.77 -10.74 21.14
C PRO A 6 12.00 -10.77 20.21
N PHE A 7 13.14 -11.29 20.71
CA PHE A 7 14.40 -11.48 19.98
C PHE A 7 14.75 -12.96 19.76
N ASP A 8 13.88 -13.91 20.12
CA ASP A 8 14.11 -15.36 19.92
C ASP A 8 13.83 -15.82 18.47
N ASP A 9 13.38 -14.91 17.61
CA ASP A 9 13.09 -15.17 16.20
C ASP A 9 14.16 -14.45 15.35
N ASP A 10 15.17 -15.19 14.90
CA ASP A 10 16.31 -14.70 14.08
C ASP A 10 15.89 -14.37 12.62
N LYS A 11 14.60 -14.13 12.40
CA LYS A 11 14.04 -13.77 11.11
C LYS A 11 13.37 -12.42 11.20
N LEU A 12 13.71 -11.53 10.27
CA LEU A 12 12.89 -10.37 9.97
C LEU A 12 11.48 -10.88 9.66
N LYS A 13 10.49 -10.51 10.49
CA LYS A 13 9.09 -10.65 10.11
C LYS A 13 8.87 -9.61 9.02
N GLU A 14 8.99 -10.05 7.77
CA GLU A 14 8.90 -9.16 6.63
C GLU A 14 7.46 -8.63 6.49
N GLU A 15 7.24 -7.49 7.11
CA GLU A 15 6.06 -6.68 6.92
C GLU A 15 6.03 -6.09 5.49
N CYS A 16 4.86 -5.60 5.07
CA CYS A 16 4.58 -5.01 3.76
C CYS A 16 5.64 -4.01 3.23
N GLY A 17 5.81 -3.86 1.91
CA GLY A 17 6.69 -2.83 1.33
C GLY A 17 5.97 -1.52 1.02
N ILE A 18 6.63 -0.37 1.22
CA ILE A 18 6.12 0.95 0.79
C ILE A 18 7.20 1.65 -0.01
N PHE A 19 6.79 2.33 -1.09
CA PHE A 19 7.68 3.19 -1.87
C PHE A 19 6.94 4.48 -2.25
N GLY A 20 7.65 5.62 -2.30
CA GLY A 20 7.05 6.91 -2.60
C GLY A 20 8.00 7.83 -3.35
N ILE A 21 7.44 8.67 -4.23
CA ILE A 21 8.18 9.53 -5.15
C ILE A 21 7.46 10.87 -5.30
N VAL A 22 8.24 11.93 -5.42
CA VAL A 22 7.77 13.30 -5.65
C VAL A 22 8.68 13.96 -6.69
N GLY A 23 8.10 14.75 -7.59
CA GLY A 23 8.84 15.69 -8.44
C GLY A 23 9.35 15.11 -9.75
N VAL A 24 8.80 13.98 -10.22
CA VAL A 24 9.10 13.40 -11.54
C VAL A 24 7.81 13.11 -12.28
N SER A 25 7.71 13.53 -13.55
CA SER A 25 6.46 13.47 -14.34
C SER A 25 5.82 12.08 -14.46
N ASP A 26 6.63 11.03 -14.30
CA ASP A 26 6.21 9.63 -14.44
C ASP A 26 6.43 8.86 -13.12
N ALA A 27 5.96 9.44 -12.01
CA ALA A 27 6.21 8.91 -10.67
C ALA A 27 5.71 7.47 -10.49
N ALA A 28 4.63 7.09 -11.18
CA ALA A 28 4.04 5.76 -11.14
C ALA A 28 5.03 4.67 -11.58
N ASN A 29 5.76 4.88 -12.67
CA ASN A 29 6.70 3.89 -13.20
C ASN A 29 7.87 3.65 -12.26
N PHE A 30 8.40 4.71 -11.67
CA PHE A 30 9.47 4.58 -10.67
C PHE A 30 8.96 3.95 -9.37
N VAL A 31 7.73 4.24 -8.94
CA VAL A 31 7.12 3.54 -7.79
C VAL A 31 6.96 2.05 -8.10
N ALA A 32 6.50 1.67 -9.29
CA ALA A 32 6.41 0.27 -9.70
C ALA A 32 7.77 -0.44 -9.65
N LEU A 33 8.85 0.22 -10.12
CA LEU A 33 10.21 -0.31 -10.02
C LEU A 33 10.67 -0.46 -8.56
N GLY A 34 10.43 0.54 -7.72
CA GLY A 34 10.74 0.49 -6.29
C GLY A 34 9.99 -0.64 -5.57
N LEU A 35 8.70 -0.81 -5.87
CA LEU A 35 7.89 -1.91 -5.36
C LEU A 35 8.36 -3.28 -5.87
N HIS A 36 8.86 -3.37 -7.10
CA HIS A 36 9.47 -4.58 -7.62
C HIS A 36 10.73 -4.97 -6.82
N ALA A 37 11.58 -4.00 -6.46
CA ALA A 37 12.72 -4.25 -5.59
C ALA A 37 12.28 -4.68 -4.17
N LEU A 38 11.14 -4.17 -3.69
CA LEU A 38 10.54 -4.54 -2.40
C LEU A 38 9.60 -5.76 -2.47
N GLN A 39 9.54 -6.48 -3.59
CA GLN A 39 8.59 -7.58 -3.81
C GLN A 39 8.74 -8.73 -2.79
N HIS A 40 9.94 -8.94 -2.25
CA HIS A 40 10.21 -9.92 -1.19
C HIS A 40 9.35 -9.67 0.06
N ARG A 41 8.97 -8.41 0.31
CA ARG A 41 8.18 -7.95 1.46
C ARG A 41 6.67 -8.13 1.32
N GLY A 42 6.18 -8.71 0.22
CA GLY A 42 4.75 -8.91 0.00
C GLY A 42 4.43 -9.36 -1.40
N GLN A 43 3.79 -10.52 -1.56
CA GLN A 43 3.56 -11.18 -2.86
C GLN A 43 2.08 -11.29 -3.24
N GLU A 44 1.17 -10.87 -2.36
CA GLU A 44 -0.26 -11.15 -2.53
C GLU A 44 -0.99 -10.11 -3.35
N ALA A 45 -0.60 -8.85 -3.19
CA ALA A 45 -1.23 -7.72 -3.84
C ALA A 45 -0.30 -6.51 -3.84
N GLY A 46 -0.50 -5.65 -4.84
CA GLY A 46 0.16 -4.36 -4.96
C GLY A 46 -0.82 -3.27 -5.34
N GLY A 47 -0.53 -2.06 -4.89
CA GLY A 47 -1.27 -0.87 -5.27
C GLY A 47 -0.37 0.33 -5.47
N ILE A 48 -0.80 1.23 -6.34
CA ILE A 48 -0.19 2.54 -6.59
C ILE A 48 -1.31 3.59 -6.55
N VAL A 49 -1.05 4.71 -5.89
CA VAL A 49 -1.86 5.93 -5.97
C VAL A 49 -0.96 7.06 -6.44
N VAL A 50 -1.42 7.83 -7.40
CA VAL A 50 -0.73 8.99 -7.99
C VAL A 50 -1.63 10.21 -7.86
N HIS A 51 -1.03 11.37 -7.68
CA HIS A 51 -1.72 12.64 -7.70
C HIS A 51 -1.20 13.49 -8.85
N ASP A 52 -2.13 13.95 -9.68
CA ASP A 52 -1.94 14.95 -10.71
C ASP A 52 -2.71 16.23 -10.35
N ALA A 53 -2.18 17.41 -10.73
CA ALA A 53 -2.81 18.68 -10.36
C ALA A 53 -4.13 18.95 -11.09
N GLU A 54 -4.30 18.43 -12.31
CA GLU A 54 -5.50 18.62 -13.12
C GLU A 54 -6.48 17.46 -12.94
N GLN A 55 -5.98 16.22 -12.87
CA GLN A 55 -6.80 15.01 -12.80
C GLN A 55 -7.05 14.52 -11.38
N GLY A 56 -6.36 15.06 -10.38
CA GLY A 56 -6.47 14.65 -8.99
C GLY A 56 -5.86 13.27 -8.71
N PHE A 57 -6.47 12.53 -7.78
CA PHE A 57 -5.98 11.23 -7.34
C PHE A 57 -6.41 10.10 -8.28
N ASN A 58 -5.44 9.31 -8.72
CA ASN A 58 -5.61 8.14 -9.56
C ASN A 58 -5.05 6.90 -8.87
N SER A 59 -5.72 5.76 -8.98
CA SER A 59 -5.30 4.55 -8.27
C SER A 59 -5.46 3.27 -9.08
N ALA A 60 -4.52 2.36 -8.89
CA ALA A 60 -4.59 1.02 -9.44
C ALA A 60 -4.16 0.02 -8.36
N ARG A 61 -5.02 -0.96 -8.10
CA ARG A 61 -4.82 -2.05 -7.14
C ARG A 61 -4.99 -3.37 -7.85
N ARG A 62 -4.10 -4.33 -7.59
CA ARG A 62 -4.12 -5.65 -8.23
C ARG A 62 -3.63 -6.74 -7.28
N PHE A 63 -4.12 -7.96 -7.47
CA PHE A 63 -3.60 -9.15 -6.81
C PHE A 63 -2.38 -9.71 -7.54
N GLY A 64 -1.48 -10.33 -6.80
CA GLY A 64 -0.26 -10.95 -7.31
C GLY A 64 0.93 -9.98 -7.37
N TYR A 65 1.95 -10.39 -8.11
CA TYR A 65 3.23 -9.70 -8.19
C TYR A 65 3.13 -8.35 -8.92
N VAL A 66 3.98 -7.40 -8.52
CA VAL A 66 4.08 -6.08 -9.14
C VAL A 66 4.43 -6.20 -10.62
N ARG A 67 5.37 -7.10 -10.96
CA ARG A 67 5.82 -7.31 -12.35
C ARG A 67 4.69 -7.78 -13.28
N ASP A 68 3.71 -8.49 -12.74
CA ASP A 68 2.62 -9.06 -13.54
C ASP A 68 1.50 -8.02 -13.76
N ASN A 69 1.48 -6.96 -12.94
CA ASN A 69 0.36 -6.03 -12.83
C ASN A 69 0.68 -4.59 -13.25
N PHE A 70 1.92 -4.14 -13.03
CA PHE A 70 2.36 -2.76 -13.25
C PHE A 70 3.47 -2.66 -14.31
N THR A 71 3.46 -3.57 -15.28
CA THR A 71 4.32 -3.53 -16.47
C THR A 71 3.56 -3.19 -17.75
N SER A 72 2.23 -3.19 -17.69
CA SER A 72 1.38 -2.82 -18.83
C SER A 72 1.31 -1.30 -18.98
N GLN A 73 1.71 -0.80 -20.14
CA GLN A 73 1.59 0.63 -20.48
C GLN A 73 0.17 1.15 -20.28
N LYS A 74 -0.85 0.37 -20.67
CA LYS A 74 -2.27 0.74 -20.48
C LYS A 74 -2.65 0.96 -19.02
N VAL A 75 -2.03 0.25 -18.08
CA VAL A 75 -2.26 0.45 -16.64
C VAL A 75 -1.55 1.72 -16.18
N MET A 76 -0.31 1.94 -16.64
CA MET A 76 0.47 3.12 -16.27
C MET A 76 -0.13 4.43 -16.80
N GLU A 77 -0.76 4.39 -17.96
CA GLU A 77 -1.52 5.53 -18.53
C GLU A 77 -2.70 5.97 -17.64
N THR A 78 -3.22 5.09 -16.78
CA THR A 78 -4.26 5.45 -15.80
C THR A 78 -3.70 6.05 -14.50
N LEU A 79 -2.39 6.23 -14.40
CA LEU A 79 -1.69 6.72 -13.21
C LEU A 79 -0.84 7.97 -13.52
N PRO A 80 -1.41 9.04 -14.10
CA PRO A 80 -0.67 10.26 -14.41
C PRO A 80 -0.34 11.04 -13.13
N GLY A 81 0.81 11.72 -13.14
CA GLY A 81 1.12 12.76 -12.17
C GLY A 81 2.52 12.66 -11.54
N PRO A 82 2.99 13.76 -10.94
CA PRO A 82 4.37 13.86 -10.44
C PRO A 82 4.60 13.33 -9.02
N ILE A 83 3.54 12.88 -8.33
CA ILE A 83 3.57 12.43 -6.94
C ILE A 83 2.89 11.08 -6.85
N ALA A 84 3.60 10.07 -6.37
CA ALA A 84 3.07 8.71 -6.26
C ALA A 84 3.53 8.01 -4.99
N ILE A 85 2.64 7.17 -4.46
CA ILE A 85 2.97 6.19 -3.42
C ILE A 85 2.49 4.81 -3.84
N GLY A 86 3.18 3.79 -3.36
CA GLY A 86 2.85 2.41 -3.64
C GLY A 86 3.07 1.51 -2.45
N HIS A 87 2.41 0.36 -2.47
CA HIS A 87 2.47 -0.62 -1.40
C HIS A 87 2.42 -2.05 -1.95
N VAL A 88 3.21 -2.96 -1.39
CA VAL A 88 3.10 -4.42 -1.61
C VAL A 88 2.73 -5.12 -0.31
N ARG A 89 1.73 -6.01 -0.37
CA ARG A 89 1.15 -6.67 0.80
C ARG A 89 1.65 -8.09 0.96
N TYR A 90 2.03 -8.42 2.20
CA TYR A 90 2.16 -9.79 2.70
C TYR A 90 0.93 -10.13 3.55
N SER A 91 0.40 -11.36 3.52
CA SER A 91 -0.73 -11.72 4.40
C SER A 91 -0.24 -11.81 5.83
N THR A 92 -0.69 -10.85 6.62
CA THR A 92 -0.58 -10.92 8.06
C THR A 92 -1.68 -11.82 8.62
N ALA A 93 -1.36 -12.51 9.72
CA ALA A 93 -2.29 -13.38 10.42
C ALA A 93 -3.58 -12.62 10.78
N GLY A 94 -4.68 -12.99 10.12
CA GLY A 94 -5.97 -12.29 10.22
C GLY A 94 -6.69 -12.18 8.86
N SER A 95 -5.94 -12.19 7.76
CA SER A 95 -6.47 -12.02 6.40
C SER A 95 -6.70 -13.33 5.64
N LYS A 96 -6.79 -14.47 6.33
CA LYS A 96 -6.99 -15.80 5.71
C LYS A 96 -8.38 -16.01 5.08
N GLY A 97 -9.25 -15.01 5.11
CA GLY A 97 -10.50 -14.97 4.35
C GLY A 97 -10.38 -13.90 3.27
N SER A 98 -10.62 -14.28 2.01
CA SER A 98 -10.82 -13.41 0.84
C SER A 98 -10.35 -11.97 1.04
N THR A 99 -9.06 -11.69 0.79
CA THR A 99 -8.61 -10.30 0.75
C THR A 99 -9.45 -9.58 -0.28
N ALA A 100 -10.28 -8.62 0.14
CA ALA A 100 -11.03 -7.83 -0.81
C ALA A 100 -10.04 -6.89 -1.50
N ILE A 101 -10.23 -6.62 -2.80
CA ILE A 101 -9.39 -5.65 -3.52
C ILE A 101 -9.41 -4.26 -2.84
N ARG A 102 -10.46 -4.00 -2.04
CA ARG A 102 -10.64 -2.80 -1.22
C ARG A 102 -9.61 -2.67 -0.10
N ASP A 103 -9.04 -3.78 0.37
CA ASP A 103 -8.05 -3.81 1.46
C ASP A 103 -6.61 -3.67 0.93
N VAL A 104 -6.43 -3.63 -0.39
CA VAL A 104 -5.13 -3.39 -1.01
C VAL A 104 -4.77 -1.92 -0.89
N GLN A 105 -3.69 -1.64 -0.17
CA GLN A 105 -3.13 -0.31 0.00
C GLN A 105 -2.39 0.15 -1.28
N PRO A 106 -2.19 1.47 -1.50
CA PRO A 106 -2.58 2.59 -0.63
C PRO A 106 -4.09 2.86 -0.56
N PHE A 107 -4.57 3.27 0.62
CA PHE A 107 -5.93 3.74 0.83
C PHE A 107 -6.07 5.19 0.38
N PHE A 108 -7.27 5.57 -0.07
CA PHE A 108 -7.62 6.94 -0.43
C PHE A 108 -8.87 7.34 0.35
N GLY A 109 -8.91 8.57 0.84
CA GLY A 109 -10.09 9.15 1.49
C GLY A 109 -10.17 10.66 1.26
N GLU A 110 -11.40 11.16 1.14
CA GLU A 110 -11.72 12.59 1.08
C GLU A 110 -11.79 13.15 2.51
N LEU A 111 -11.05 14.22 2.78
CA LEU A 111 -11.11 14.99 4.04
C LEU A 111 -11.59 16.41 3.76
N SER A 112 -11.92 17.17 4.80
CA SER A 112 -12.29 18.59 4.67
C SER A 112 -11.20 19.46 4.02
N MET A 113 -9.95 19.02 4.09
CA MET A 113 -8.79 19.67 3.47
C MET A 113 -8.45 19.13 2.06
N GLY A 114 -9.27 18.23 1.52
CA GLY A 114 -9.06 17.55 0.25
C GLY A 114 -8.73 16.06 0.39
N GLY A 115 -8.40 15.43 -0.74
CA GLY A 115 -8.07 14.01 -0.80
C GLY A 115 -6.72 13.66 -0.15
N VAL A 116 -6.66 12.51 0.52
CA VAL A 116 -5.45 11.94 1.11
C VAL A 116 -5.29 10.49 0.68
N ALA A 117 -4.08 10.14 0.24
CA ALA A 117 -3.67 8.77 0.01
C ALA A 117 -2.66 8.32 1.08
N LEU A 118 -2.85 7.13 1.65
CA LEU A 118 -2.04 6.60 2.75
C LEU A 118 -1.67 5.14 2.53
N ALA A 119 -0.38 4.84 2.69
CA ALA A 119 0.16 3.50 2.78
C ALA A 119 0.85 3.32 4.14
N HIS A 120 0.70 2.15 4.74
CA HIS A 120 1.18 1.85 6.08
C HIS A 120 1.70 0.41 6.16
N ASN A 121 2.85 0.30 6.82
CA ASN A 121 3.46 -0.94 7.21
C ASN A 121 3.54 -0.94 8.73
N GLY A 122 2.85 -1.89 9.36
CA GLY A 122 2.85 -2.09 10.79
C GLY A 122 1.48 -2.55 11.27
N ASN A 123 1.24 -2.40 12.57
CA ASN A 123 -0.03 -2.75 13.19
C ASN A 123 -0.46 -1.69 14.22
N ILE A 124 -1.73 -1.29 14.17
CA ILE A 124 -2.33 -0.36 15.14
C ILE A 124 -2.95 -1.20 16.26
N THR A 125 -2.25 -1.32 17.39
CA THR A 125 -2.62 -2.24 18.48
C THR A 125 -3.96 -1.91 19.15
N ASN A 126 -4.39 -0.66 19.09
CA ASN A 126 -5.66 -0.17 19.62
C ASN A 126 -6.70 0.17 18.54
N ALA A 127 -6.59 -0.41 17.33
CA ALA A 127 -7.45 -0.08 16.18
C ALA A 127 -8.96 -0.14 16.49
N ASN A 128 -9.41 -1.13 17.26
CA ASN A 128 -10.83 -1.25 17.64
C ASN A 128 -11.32 -0.11 18.55
N ALA A 129 -10.45 0.40 19.42
CA ALA A 129 -10.79 1.53 20.29
C ALA A 129 -10.89 2.82 19.47
N LEU A 130 -9.88 3.09 18.64
CA LEU A 130 -9.86 4.25 17.73
C LEU A 130 -11.05 4.24 16.76
N ARG A 131 -11.40 3.08 16.20
CA ARG A 131 -12.56 2.95 15.31
C ARG A 131 -13.87 3.34 16.00
N ARG A 132 -14.07 2.93 17.26
CA ARG A 132 -15.29 3.30 18.01
C ARG A 132 -15.32 4.81 18.26
N GLU A 133 -14.22 5.37 18.73
CA GLU A 133 -14.10 6.81 18.97
C GLU A 133 -14.39 7.64 17.70
N LEU A 134 -13.89 7.21 16.55
CA LEU A 134 -14.12 7.90 15.27
C LEU A 134 -15.54 7.75 14.73
N ILE A 135 -16.26 6.68 15.07
CA ILE A 135 -17.66 6.47 14.65
C ILE A 135 -18.63 7.25 15.54
N GLU A 136 -18.27 7.47 16.81
CA GLU A 136 -19.10 8.17 17.79
C GLU A 136 -19.00 9.70 17.70
N ARG A 137 -18.03 10.23 16.93
CA ARG A 137 -17.87 11.67 16.63
C ARG A 137 -18.71 12.09 15.44
#